data_AF-A0A2Z4YEZ8-F1
#
_entry.id   AF-A0A2Z4YEZ8-F1
#
_cell.length_a   1.000
_cell.length_b   1.000
_cell.length_c   1.000
_cell.angle_alpha   90.00
_cell.angle_beta   90.00
_cell.angle_gamma   90.00
#
_symmetry.space_group_name_H-M   'P 1'
#
loop_
_entity.id
_entity.type
_entity.pdbx_description
1 polymer ?
#
loop_
_entity_poly.entity_id
_entity_poly.type
_entity_poly.pdbx_seq_one_letter_code
_entity_poly.pdbx_strand_id
1 'polypeptide(L)'
;MSVRVFLSAIVVLICAFQARAADVQIDQLKDDIYIISVVGEFKEGDDNRFKNLAISTNKAVVFLDGPGGLAGVGMEIGRTISIKGFSTAVAENTICASSCGLVWLAGKHRFITPTSKVGFHAVFSDTSGQQTVSSAGNALVGSYLQQLGLSANVIVYVTDAAPASMQWLTAADAKQIGLDIDLLAGDAPAQASAPVPFGGDTTASYAPTTVTVTPPVQPQAPLWRIFEHTDLPGYDLPEMPLKLFTVEDCKMECDGNERCRAFTFNETHNVCFLKGMATEALQFSGAVSGYKGDAGDIMRVGQDFGPALDFRTSKNVEIMGKPFAKFSGSSLAACQDQCVITQSCQGFNYYRNGMCVMLNVRKPTRNNLLSVAGARSN
;
A
#
# COMPACT_ATOMS: atom_id res chain seq x y z
N MET A 1 62.20 28.29 31.12
CA MET A 1 61.14 28.61 30.14
C MET A 1 61.00 27.42 29.22
N SER A 2 59.98 26.59 29.41
CA SER A 2 59.72 25.41 28.58
C SER A 2 58.37 25.59 27.90
N VAL A 3 58.41 25.83 26.60
CA VAL A 3 57.22 26.01 25.74
C VAL A 3 56.62 24.63 25.49
N ARG A 4 55.38 24.40 25.92
CA ARG A 4 54.60 23.19 25.58
C ARG A 4 53.78 23.49 24.34
N VAL A 5 54.13 22.84 23.23
CA VAL A 5 53.37 22.83 21.98
C VAL A 5 52.20 21.85 22.16
N PHE A 6 50.97 22.34 22.13
CA PHE A 6 49.76 21.50 22.06
C PHE A 6 49.45 21.21 20.59
N LEU A 7 49.71 19.98 20.14
CA LEU A 7 49.13 19.47 18.90
C LEU A 7 47.63 19.23 19.14
N SER A 8 46.79 20.03 18.48
CA SER A 8 45.34 19.79 18.43
C SER A 8 45.06 18.74 17.35
N ALA A 9 44.61 17.55 17.75
CA ALA A 9 44.11 16.54 16.83
C ALA A 9 42.75 16.98 16.28
N ILE A 10 42.70 17.31 14.98
CA ILE A 10 41.46 17.52 14.25
C ILE A 10 40.81 16.15 14.04
N VAL A 11 39.77 15.86 14.83
CA VAL A 11 38.89 14.72 14.61
C VAL A 11 37.95 15.09 13.46
N VAL A 12 38.24 14.59 12.26
CA VAL A 12 37.32 14.64 11.13
C VAL A 12 36.16 13.68 11.44
N LEU A 13 35.04 14.25 11.87
CA LEU A 13 33.80 13.50 12.09
C LEU A 13 33.21 13.16 10.71
N ILE A 14 33.51 11.96 10.22
CA ILE A 14 32.85 11.40 9.04
C ILE A 14 31.40 11.10 9.44
N CYS A 15 30.47 11.98 9.08
CA CYS A 15 29.03 11.70 9.14
C CYS A 15 28.73 10.58 8.15
N ALA A 16 28.80 9.33 8.62
CA ALA A 16 28.18 8.22 7.95
C ALA A 16 26.67 8.51 7.89
N PHE A 17 26.12 8.70 6.70
CA PHE A 17 24.68 8.65 6.45
C PHE A 17 24.22 7.23 6.79
N GLN A 18 23.93 6.97 8.06
CA GLN A 18 23.15 5.79 8.40
C GLN A 18 21.78 6.00 7.78
N ALA A 19 21.43 5.13 6.83
CA ALA A 19 20.12 5.09 6.23
C ALA A 19 19.08 4.82 7.33
N ARG A 20 18.44 5.87 7.84
CA ARG A 20 17.42 5.79 8.89
C ARG A 20 16.07 5.40 8.25
N ALA A 21 15.28 4.59 8.96
CA ALA A 21 13.89 4.32 8.60
C ALA A 21 13.07 5.61 8.61
N ALA A 22 11.90 5.60 7.98
CA ALA A 22 11.05 6.78 7.95
C ALA A 22 10.64 7.19 9.37
N ASP A 23 10.83 8.46 9.70
CA ASP A 23 10.27 9.02 10.91
C ASP A 23 8.80 9.35 10.68
N VAL A 24 7.94 8.78 11.53
CA VAL A 24 6.50 8.96 11.46
C VAL A 24 6.03 9.57 12.77
N GLN A 25 5.49 10.78 12.67
CA GLN A 25 5.02 11.58 13.80
C GLN A 25 3.59 12.06 13.55
N ILE A 26 2.84 12.27 14.63
CA ILE A 26 1.47 12.79 14.58
C ILE A 26 1.32 13.95 15.55
N ASP A 27 0.79 15.06 15.06
CA ASP A 27 0.52 16.27 15.83
C ASP A 27 -0.91 16.73 15.57
N GLN A 28 -1.52 17.38 16.55
CA GLN A 28 -2.84 17.99 16.38
C GLN A 28 -2.67 19.37 15.74
N LEU A 29 -3.35 19.61 14.61
CA LEU A 29 -3.31 20.91 13.94
C LEU A 29 -4.35 21.86 14.53
N LYS A 30 -5.62 21.46 14.46
CA LYS A 30 -6.76 22.24 14.96
C LYS A 30 -7.99 21.34 15.05
N ASP A 31 -8.77 21.49 16.12
CA ASP A 31 -9.98 20.69 16.35
C ASP A 31 -9.64 19.18 16.20
N ASP A 32 -10.47 18.41 15.49
CA ASP A 32 -10.21 16.98 15.22
C ASP A 32 -9.33 16.72 13.98
N ILE A 33 -8.59 17.74 13.50
CA ILE A 33 -7.69 17.62 12.34
C ILE A 33 -6.26 17.43 12.82
N TYR A 34 -5.64 16.34 12.37
CA TYR A 34 -4.28 15.98 12.70
C TYR A 34 -3.33 16.18 11.50
N ILE A 35 -2.05 16.37 11.80
CA ILE A 35 -0.96 16.29 10.85
C ILE A 35 -0.22 15.00 11.12
N ILE A 36 0.03 14.22 10.07
CA ILE A 36 0.94 13.07 10.14
C ILE A 36 2.14 13.38 9.25
N SER A 37 3.32 13.50 9.84
CA SER A 37 4.56 13.73 9.11
C SER A 37 5.24 12.39 8.85
N VAL A 38 5.61 12.12 7.60
CA VAL A 38 6.30 10.91 7.16
C VAL A 38 7.57 11.34 6.42
N VAL A 39 8.72 11.21 7.09
CA VAL A 39 9.99 11.75 6.60
C VAL A 39 11.05 10.65 6.47
N GLY A 40 11.68 10.53 5.30
CA GLY A 40 12.81 9.63 5.07
C GLY A 40 12.50 8.41 4.20
N GLU A 41 13.34 7.38 4.34
CA GLU A 41 13.30 6.17 3.50
C GLU A 41 12.31 5.13 4.05
N PHE A 42 11.43 4.57 3.20
CA PHE A 42 10.50 3.52 3.58
C PHE A 42 11.18 2.15 3.72
N LYS A 43 11.14 1.62 4.94
CA LYS A 43 11.69 0.31 5.32
C LYS A 43 10.60 -0.61 5.85
N GLU A 44 10.95 -1.87 5.98
CA GLU A 44 10.04 -2.89 6.52
C GLU A 44 9.56 -2.49 7.92
N GLY A 45 8.22 -2.45 8.11
CA GLY A 45 7.58 -2.08 9.37
C GLY A 45 7.03 -0.65 9.42
N ASP A 46 7.45 0.25 8.52
CA ASP A 46 6.96 1.64 8.50
C ASP A 46 5.46 1.73 8.15
N ASP A 47 4.96 0.80 7.33
CA ASP A 47 3.54 0.59 7.05
C ASP A 47 2.71 0.39 8.32
N ASN A 48 3.20 -0.46 9.22
CA ASN A 48 2.55 -0.73 10.50
C ASN A 48 2.66 0.45 11.46
N ARG A 49 3.83 1.10 11.52
CA ARG A 49 4.02 2.31 12.34
C ARG A 49 3.04 3.40 11.92
N PHE A 50 2.92 3.65 10.63
CA PHE A 50 1.95 4.59 10.08
C PHE A 50 0.51 4.18 10.40
N LYS A 51 0.14 2.92 10.14
CA LYS A 51 -1.21 2.40 10.42
C LYS A 51 -1.61 2.59 11.88
N ASN A 52 -0.73 2.30 12.83
CA ASN A 52 -1.01 2.44 14.25
C ASN A 52 -1.29 3.89 14.66
N LEU A 53 -0.59 4.85 14.05
CA LEU A 53 -0.84 6.29 14.27
C LEU A 53 -2.11 6.74 13.55
N ALA A 54 -2.34 6.28 12.32
CA ALA A 54 -3.51 6.64 11.52
C ALA A 54 -4.84 6.15 12.12
N ILE A 55 -4.83 5.07 12.91
CA ILE A 55 -6.04 4.55 13.57
C ILE A 55 -6.56 5.52 14.65
N SER A 56 -5.70 6.31 15.30
CA SER A 56 -6.12 7.20 16.40
C SER A 56 -6.87 8.46 15.95
N THR A 57 -6.95 8.71 14.64
CA THR A 57 -7.59 9.92 14.08
C THR A 57 -8.47 9.59 12.88
N ASN A 58 -9.56 10.36 12.71
CA ASN A 58 -10.47 10.24 11.57
C ASN A 58 -10.23 11.27 10.47
N LYS A 59 -9.46 12.34 10.75
CA LYS A 59 -9.14 13.40 9.80
C LYS A 59 -7.68 13.79 9.95
N ALA A 60 -6.92 13.63 8.87
CA ALA A 60 -5.53 14.05 8.86
C ALA A 60 -5.08 14.57 7.49
N VAL A 61 -4.05 15.41 7.52
CA VAL A 61 -3.20 15.76 6.37
C VAL A 61 -1.84 15.09 6.57
N VAL A 62 -1.42 14.29 5.60
CA VAL A 62 -0.17 13.55 5.63
C VAL A 62 0.90 14.33 4.87
N PHE A 63 1.87 14.87 5.58
CA PHE A 63 3.03 15.56 5.00
C PHE A 63 4.12 14.54 4.68
N LEU A 64 4.59 14.58 3.44
CA LEU A 64 5.52 13.60 2.88
C LEU A 64 6.82 14.30 2.45
N ASP A 65 7.94 13.80 2.95
CA ASP A 65 9.27 14.25 2.53
C ASP A 65 10.26 13.07 2.53
N GLY A 66 10.62 12.57 1.35
CA GLY A 66 11.56 11.48 1.27
C GLY A 66 11.86 10.97 -0.13
N PRO A 67 12.95 10.20 -0.25
CA PRO A 67 13.37 9.60 -1.51
C PRO A 67 12.52 8.39 -1.95
N GLY A 68 11.59 7.93 -1.10
CA GLY A 68 10.89 6.66 -1.28
C GLY A 68 11.57 5.53 -0.51
N GLY A 69 11.78 4.37 -1.13
CA GLY A 69 12.19 3.13 -0.45
C GLY A 69 11.37 1.93 -0.96
N LEU A 70 11.13 0.94 -0.11
CA LEU A 70 10.40 -0.28 -0.50
C LEU A 70 9.00 0.06 -1.08
N ALA A 71 8.80 -0.21 -2.37
CA ALA A 71 7.54 0.10 -3.07
C ALA A 71 6.31 -0.53 -2.39
N GLY A 72 6.44 -1.79 -1.93
CA GLY A 72 5.37 -2.46 -1.18
C GLY A 72 4.96 -1.73 0.09
N VAL A 73 5.93 -1.24 0.87
CA VAL A 73 5.67 -0.47 2.11
C VAL A 73 4.96 0.85 1.78
N GLY A 74 5.43 1.58 0.77
CA GLY A 74 4.77 2.81 0.31
C GLY A 74 3.32 2.57 -0.12
N MET A 75 3.06 1.51 -0.90
CA MET A 75 1.68 1.17 -1.29
C MET A 75 0.79 0.83 -0.08
N GLU A 76 1.29 0.13 0.94
CA GLU A 76 0.52 -0.15 2.16
C GLU A 76 0.18 1.10 2.98
N ILE A 77 1.14 2.04 3.09
CA ILE A 77 0.89 3.36 3.70
C ILE A 77 -0.19 4.09 2.89
N GLY A 78 -0.05 4.14 1.57
CA GLY A 78 -1.00 4.79 0.68
C GLY A 78 -2.42 4.20 0.77
N ARG A 79 -2.57 2.87 0.79
CA ARG A 79 -3.88 2.24 1.00
C ARG A 79 -4.51 2.67 2.32
N THR A 80 -3.72 2.76 3.39
CA THR A 80 -4.21 3.27 4.68
C THR A 80 -4.72 4.71 4.55
N ILE A 81 -3.98 5.59 3.88
CA ILE A 81 -4.38 6.99 3.61
C ILE A 81 -5.71 7.05 2.84
N SER A 82 -5.83 6.26 1.76
CA SER A 82 -7.02 6.21 0.92
C SER A 82 -8.26 5.76 1.70
N ILE A 83 -8.15 4.68 2.47
CA ILE A 83 -9.25 4.13 3.30
C ILE A 83 -9.69 5.13 4.36
N LYS A 84 -8.73 5.79 5.02
CA LYS A 84 -9.00 6.82 6.01
C LYS A 84 -9.54 8.12 5.37
N GLY A 85 -9.37 8.29 4.06
CA GLY A 85 -9.76 9.49 3.33
C GLY A 85 -8.93 10.71 3.72
N PHE A 86 -7.68 10.50 4.12
CA PHE A 86 -6.75 11.58 4.48
C PHE A 86 -6.25 12.32 3.25
N SER A 87 -5.90 13.59 3.42
CA SER A 87 -5.24 14.37 2.37
C SER A 87 -3.73 14.16 2.43
N THR A 88 -3.03 14.34 1.32
CA THR A 88 -1.56 14.27 1.25
C THR A 88 -0.99 15.61 0.84
N ALA A 89 0.20 15.95 1.34
CA ALA A 89 0.87 17.20 1.06
C ALA A 89 2.38 17.01 0.92
N VAL A 90 2.99 17.77 0.01
CA VAL A 90 4.45 17.97 -0.06
C VAL A 90 4.72 19.45 0.15
N ALA A 91 5.52 19.76 1.17
CA ALA A 91 5.81 21.13 1.58
C ALA A 91 6.75 21.85 0.61
N GLU A 92 6.89 23.17 0.79
CA GLU A 92 7.83 23.97 0.02
C GLU A 92 9.26 23.45 0.14
N ASN A 93 9.95 23.38 -1.00
CA ASN A 93 11.35 22.93 -1.11
C ASN A 93 11.63 21.51 -0.58
N THR A 94 10.60 20.68 -0.36
CA THR A 94 10.77 19.27 -0.02
C THR A 94 10.49 18.37 -1.22
N ILE A 95 10.86 17.09 -1.10
CA ILE A 95 10.79 16.13 -2.20
C ILE A 95 10.03 14.88 -1.78
N CYS A 96 9.27 14.32 -2.69
CA CYS A 96 8.59 13.05 -2.51
C CYS A 96 8.77 12.22 -3.77
N ALA A 97 9.83 11.40 -3.76
CA ALA A 97 10.26 10.65 -4.93
C ALA A 97 9.88 9.16 -4.83
N SER A 98 9.77 8.51 -5.99
CA SER A 98 9.56 7.07 -6.10
C SER A 98 8.34 6.59 -5.30
N SER A 99 8.50 5.62 -4.39
CA SER A 99 7.42 5.13 -3.54
C SER A 99 6.81 6.17 -2.60
N CYS A 100 7.51 7.27 -2.28
CA CYS A 100 6.89 8.41 -1.60
C CYS A 100 5.79 9.02 -2.48
N GLY A 101 6.06 9.22 -3.78
CA GLY A 101 5.08 9.70 -4.73
C GLY A 101 3.85 8.79 -4.82
N LEU A 102 4.04 7.47 -4.70
CA LEU A 102 2.92 6.50 -4.65
C LEU A 102 2.03 6.70 -3.41
N VAL A 103 2.63 7.05 -2.27
CA VAL A 103 1.88 7.40 -1.04
C VAL A 103 1.11 8.70 -1.25
N TRP A 104 1.75 9.72 -1.82
CA TRP A 104 1.12 11.00 -2.08
C TRP A 104 -0.10 10.88 -3.02
N LEU A 105 -0.02 10.01 -4.04
CA LEU A 105 -1.13 9.68 -4.94
C LEU A 105 -2.34 9.03 -4.27
N ALA A 106 -2.24 8.60 -3.00
CA ALA A 106 -3.36 7.99 -2.28
C ALA A 106 -4.24 8.98 -1.51
N GLY A 107 -3.85 10.25 -1.44
CA GLY A 107 -4.63 11.28 -0.75
C GLY A 107 -6.06 11.43 -1.31
N LYS A 108 -6.99 11.94 -0.50
CA LYS A 108 -8.27 12.42 -1.04
C LYS A 108 -8.08 13.73 -1.79
N HIS A 109 -7.28 14.62 -1.21
CA HIS A 109 -6.76 15.86 -1.81
C HIS A 109 -5.23 15.77 -1.86
N ARG A 110 -4.65 16.40 -2.88
CA ARG A 110 -3.26 16.22 -3.30
C ARG A 110 -2.55 17.55 -3.34
N PHE A 111 -2.08 17.99 -2.18
CA PHE A 111 -1.47 19.30 -2.04
C PHE A 111 -0.02 19.30 -2.50
N ILE A 112 0.34 20.25 -3.36
CA ILE A 112 1.73 20.56 -3.73
C ILE A 112 1.92 22.07 -3.74
N THR A 113 3.18 22.51 -3.62
CA THR A 113 3.58 23.91 -3.80
C THR A 113 4.40 24.07 -5.08
N PRO A 114 4.58 25.30 -5.60
CA PRO A 114 5.40 25.52 -6.80
C PRO A 114 6.87 25.07 -6.67
N THR A 115 7.39 24.97 -5.44
CA THR A 115 8.79 24.58 -5.16
C THR A 115 8.94 23.15 -4.67
N SER A 116 7.84 22.49 -4.29
CA SER A 116 7.83 21.07 -3.95
C SER A 116 8.07 20.20 -5.18
N LYS A 117 8.59 18.99 -4.98
CA LYS A 117 8.85 18.03 -6.07
C LYS A 117 8.24 16.68 -5.78
N VAL A 118 7.37 16.19 -6.67
CA VAL A 118 6.88 14.81 -6.68
C VAL A 118 7.44 14.11 -7.91
N GLY A 119 8.08 12.95 -7.73
CA GLY A 119 8.77 12.27 -8.83
C GLY A 119 8.50 10.78 -8.89
N PHE A 120 8.48 10.24 -10.10
CA PHE A 120 8.19 8.83 -10.36
C PHE A 120 9.21 8.18 -11.30
N HIS A 121 9.35 6.87 -11.16
CA HIS A 121 10.09 5.98 -12.06
C HIS A 121 9.55 4.55 -11.90
N ALA A 122 9.88 3.67 -12.85
CA ALA A 122 9.51 2.26 -12.82
C ALA A 122 10.11 1.52 -11.61
N VAL A 123 9.34 0.62 -11.00
CA VAL A 123 9.84 -0.27 -9.94
C VAL A 123 10.93 -1.17 -10.51
N PHE A 124 12.00 -1.37 -9.74
CA PHE A 124 13.15 -2.17 -10.14
C PHE A 124 13.58 -3.15 -9.05
N SER A 125 14.35 -4.14 -9.47
CA SER A 125 15.14 -5.00 -8.58
C SER A 125 16.60 -4.62 -8.70
N ASP A 126 17.28 -4.53 -7.57
CA ASP A 126 18.71 -4.26 -7.51
C ASP A 126 19.46 -5.57 -7.22
N THR A 127 20.30 -5.99 -8.15
CA THR A 127 21.23 -7.11 -7.95
C THR A 127 22.65 -6.59 -8.09
N SER A 128 23.37 -6.46 -6.97
CA SER A 128 24.76 -6.00 -6.93
C SER A 128 25.00 -4.63 -7.59
N GLY A 129 24.06 -3.70 -7.44
CA GLY A 129 24.12 -2.35 -8.00
C GLY A 129 23.59 -2.24 -9.44
N GLN A 130 23.17 -3.35 -10.05
CA GLN A 130 22.46 -3.32 -11.33
C GLN A 130 20.95 -3.25 -11.10
N GLN A 131 20.37 -2.12 -11.50
CA GLN A 131 18.94 -1.90 -11.47
C GLN A 131 18.30 -2.49 -12.74
N THR A 132 17.40 -3.45 -12.55
CA THR A 132 16.61 -4.05 -13.63
C THR A 132 15.13 -3.77 -13.38
N VAL A 133 14.42 -3.28 -14.40
CA VAL A 133 12.98 -3.01 -14.27
C VAL A 133 12.25 -4.29 -13.88
N SER A 134 11.42 -4.20 -12.85
CA SER A 134 10.62 -5.32 -12.37
C SER A 134 9.24 -5.29 -13.02
N SER A 135 9.01 -6.15 -14.02
CA SER A 135 7.69 -6.24 -14.67
C SER A 135 6.58 -6.57 -13.67
N ALA A 136 6.82 -7.52 -12.75
CA ALA A 136 5.87 -7.86 -11.70
C ALA A 136 5.66 -6.70 -10.72
N GLY A 137 6.72 -5.98 -10.33
CA GLY A 137 6.62 -4.81 -9.46
C GLY A 137 5.78 -3.68 -10.06
N ASN A 138 5.97 -3.38 -11.35
CA ASN A 138 5.18 -2.35 -12.04
C ASN A 138 3.72 -2.78 -12.28
N ALA A 139 3.46 -4.08 -12.53
CA ALA A 139 2.10 -4.60 -12.59
C ALA A 139 1.36 -4.39 -11.25
N LEU A 140 2.04 -4.61 -10.12
CA LEU A 140 1.48 -4.36 -8.79
C LEU A 140 1.24 -2.87 -8.53
N VAL A 141 2.13 -1.98 -8.99
CA VAL A 141 1.91 -0.52 -8.93
C VAL A 141 0.69 -0.13 -9.76
N GLY A 142 0.55 -0.66 -10.98
CA GLY A 142 -0.63 -0.42 -11.82
C GLY A 142 -1.93 -0.86 -11.15
N SER A 143 -1.96 -2.06 -10.56
CA SER A 143 -3.10 -2.55 -9.77
C SER A 143 -3.40 -1.65 -8.58
N TYR A 144 -2.39 -1.24 -7.81
CA TYR A 144 -2.56 -0.32 -6.69
C TYR A 144 -3.17 1.02 -7.12
N LEU A 145 -2.66 1.65 -8.18
CA LEU A 145 -3.17 2.93 -8.66
C LEU A 145 -4.60 2.81 -9.22
N GLN A 146 -4.93 1.70 -9.87
CA GLN A 146 -6.30 1.41 -10.31
C GLN A 146 -7.25 1.26 -9.11
N GLN A 147 -6.82 0.61 -8.02
CA GLN A 147 -7.60 0.49 -6.80
C GLN A 147 -7.83 1.85 -6.11
N LEU A 148 -6.93 2.82 -6.31
CA LEU A 148 -7.13 4.21 -5.88
C LEU A 148 -8.07 5.00 -6.80
N GLY A 149 -8.56 4.40 -7.89
CA GLY A 149 -9.42 5.05 -8.86
C GLY A 149 -8.68 5.96 -9.84
N LEU A 150 -7.37 5.82 -9.99
CA LEU A 150 -6.57 6.63 -10.91
C LEU A 150 -6.63 6.08 -12.34
N SER A 151 -6.56 6.99 -13.32
CA SER A 151 -6.71 6.66 -14.74
C SER A 151 -5.47 5.94 -15.31
N ALA A 152 -5.65 5.24 -16.43
CA ALA A 152 -4.55 4.59 -17.15
C ALA A 152 -3.42 5.57 -17.54
N ASN A 153 -3.76 6.83 -17.85
CA ASN A 153 -2.76 7.86 -18.17
C ASN A 153 -1.86 8.16 -16.97
N VAL A 154 -2.41 8.20 -15.75
CA VAL A 154 -1.64 8.36 -14.51
C VAL A 154 -0.76 7.13 -14.27
N ILE A 155 -1.29 5.92 -14.49
CA ILE A 155 -0.52 4.67 -14.32
C ILE A 155 0.69 4.64 -15.25
N VAL A 156 0.50 4.99 -16.53
CA VAL A 156 1.60 5.07 -17.50
C VAL A 156 2.61 6.12 -17.06
N TYR A 157 2.17 7.33 -16.72
CA TYR A 157 3.06 8.41 -16.27
C TYR A 157 3.94 8.02 -15.07
N VAL A 158 3.37 7.32 -14.08
CA VAL A 158 4.10 6.90 -12.87
C VAL A 158 5.17 5.84 -13.16
N THR A 159 4.99 5.04 -14.22
CA THR A 159 5.84 3.87 -14.51
C THR A 159 6.75 4.04 -15.72
N ASP A 160 6.70 5.18 -16.40
CA ASP A 160 7.39 5.41 -17.68
C ASP A 160 8.91 5.63 -17.53
N ALA A 161 9.33 6.47 -16.59
CA ALA A 161 10.74 6.76 -16.39
C ALA A 161 11.55 5.52 -15.96
N ALA A 162 12.73 5.35 -16.55
CA ALA A 162 13.65 4.27 -16.20
C ALA A 162 14.16 4.42 -14.75
N PRO A 163 14.60 3.33 -14.09
CA PRO A 163 15.11 3.37 -12.71
C PRO A 163 16.24 4.38 -12.45
N ALA A 164 17.06 4.64 -13.48
CA ALA A 164 18.18 5.57 -13.41
C ALA A 164 17.79 7.05 -13.68
N SER A 165 16.54 7.32 -14.05
CA SER A 165 16.01 8.66 -14.28
C SER A 165 14.78 8.92 -13.40
N MET A 166 14.27 10.15 -13.42
CA MET A 166 13.08 10.51 -12.66
C MET A 166 12.20 11.43 -13.50
N GLN A 167 10.91 11.12 -13.52
CA GLN A 167 9.88 11.97 -14.09
C GLN A 167 9.26 12.81 -12.99
N TRP A 168 9.63 14.09 -12.95
CA TRP A 168 9.12 15.04 -11.97
C TRP A 168 7.79 15.63 -12.44
N LEU A 169 6.75 15.48 -11.64
CA LEU A 169 5.41 15.98 -11.91
C LEU A 169 5.37 17.51 -11.94
N THR A 170 4.92 18.07 -13.06
CA THR A 170 4.55 19.49 -13.15
C THR A 170 3.02 19.67 -13.13
N ALA A 171 2.57 20.90 -12.90
CA ALA A 171 1.14 21.23 -13.00
C ALA A 171 0.59 21.02 -14.43
N ALA A 172 1.43 21.17 -15.46
CA ALA A 172 1.05 20.90 -16.84
C ALA A 172 0.86 19.40 -17.07
N ASP A 173 1.77 18.57 -16.55
CA ASP A 173 1.67 17.11 -16.62
C ASP A 173 0.40 16.63 -15.93
N ALA A 174 0.13 17.10 -14.70
CA ALA A 174 -1.06 16.74 -13.94
C ALA A 174 -2.35 17.01 -14.73
N LYS A 175 -2.46 18.18 -15.36
CA LYS A 175 -3.58 18.52 -16.23
C LYS A 175 -3.67 17.61 -17.45
N GLN A 176 -2.54 17.30 -18.09
CA GLN A 176 -2.50 16.46 -19.30
C GLN A 176 -2.92 15.02 -19.03
N ILE A 177 -2.49 14.44 -17.90
CA ILE A 177 -2.80 13.05 -17.53
C ILE A 177 -4.16 12.91 -16.80
N GLY A 178 -4.84 14.02 -16.51
CA GLY A 178 -6.10 14.03 -15.79
C GLY A 178 -5.95 13.70 -14.31
N LEU A 179 -4.87 14.16 -13.67
CA LEU A 179 -4.62 14.05 -12.24
C LEU A 179 -5.04 15.34 -11.53
N ASP A 180 -6.02 15.22 -10.62
CA ASP A 180 -6.41 16.34 -9.76
C ASP A 180 -5.35 16.60 -8.69
N ILE A 181 -4.91 17.86 -8.62
CA ILE A 181 -3.94 18.38 -7.64
C ILE A 181 -4.43 19.71 -7.07
N ASP A 182 -4.09 19.95 -5.80
CA ASP A 182 -4.41 21.17 -5.09
C ASP A 182 -3.12 22.00 -4.93
N LEU A 183 -3.00 23.08 -5.70
CA LEU A 183 -1.84 23.98 -5.61
C LEU A 183 -1.99 24.92 -4.41
N LEU A 184 -1.13 24.76 -3.41
CA LEU A 184 -1.00 25.73 -2.32
C LEU A 184 -0.08 26.86 -2.78
N ALA A 185 -0.68 27.97 -3.19
CA ALA A 185 0.05 29.19 -3.47
C ALA A 185 0.37 29.91 -2.14
N GLY A 186 1.65 30.00 -1.79
CA GLY A 186 2.13 31.15 -1.02
C GLY A 186 1.95 32.41 -1.86
N ASP A 187 1.76 33.57 -1.22
CA ASP A 187 1.51 34.86 -1.90
C ASP A 187 2.44 35.05 -3.12
N ALA A 188 1.85 35.05 -4.32
CA ALA A 188 2.56 35.12 -5.60
C ALA A 188 2.95 36.59 -5.95
N PRO A 189 3.81 36.88 -6.95
CA PRO A 189 4.30 35.96 -8.01
C PRO A 189 5.76 36.15 -8.49
N ALA A 190 6.27 35.18 -9.26
CA ALA A 190 7.26 35.45 -10.33
C ALA A 190 7.16 34.42 -11.47
N GLN A 191 7.32 34.93 -12.68
CA GLN A 191 6.97 34.36 -13.97
C GLN A 191 7.77 33.09 -14.33
N ALA A 192 7.08 32.09 -14.88
CA ALA A 192 7.70 30.99 -15.60
C ALA A 192 8.36 31.52 -16.88
N SER A 193 9.65 31.25 -17.03
CA SER A 193 10.41 31.44 -18.26
C SER A 193 9.84 30.57 -19.38
N ALA A 194 9.93 31.09 -20.60
CA ALA A 194 9.33 30.56 -21.81
C ALA A 194 9.73 29.10 -22.13
N PRO A 195 8.89 28.34 -22.88
CA PRO A 195 9.25 27.02 -23.37
C PRO A 195 10.44 27.07 -24.34
N VAL A 196 11.38 26.14 -24.17
CA VAL A 196 12.42 25.87 -25.16
C VAL A 196 11.79 25.11 -26.33
N PRO A 197 11.92 25.55 -27.59
CA PRO A 197 11.38 24.83 -28.73
C PRO A 197 12.29 23.65 -29.07
N PHE A 198 11.73 22.45 -29.11
CA PHE A 198 12.33 21.34 -29.87
C PHE A 198 11.39 20.98 -31.00
N GLY A 199 11.58 21.68 -32.12
CA GLY A 199 11.19 21.19 -33.43
C GLY A 199 12.26 20.21 -33.92
N GLY A 200 11.84 18.98 -34.15
CA GLY A 200 12.47 18.06 -35.10
C GLY A 200 11.38 17.59 -36.04
N ASP A 201 11.47 18.00 -37.31
CA ASP A 201 10.52 17.70 -38.37
C ASP A 201 10.32 16.18 -38.53
N THR A 202 9.07 15.73 -38.42
CA THR A 202 8.54 14.68 -39.31
C THR A 202 7.06 14.94 -39.55
N THR A 203 6.77 15.48 -40.73
CA THR A 203 5.44 15.46 -41.32
C THR A 203 5.03 14.02 -41.60
N ALA A 204 4.19 13.44 -40.74
CA ALA A 204 3.38 12.28 -41.07
C ALA A 204 1.92 12.62 -40.75
N SER A 205 1.16 12.89 -41.80
CA SER A 205 -0.27 13.11 -41.77
C SER A 205 -1.00 11.86 -41.29
N TYR A 206 -1.54 11.87 -40.08
CA TYR A 206 -2.66 10.99 -39.72
C TYR A 206 -3.95 11.79 -39.83
N ALA A 207 -4.82 11.37 -40.73
CA ALA A 207 -6.19 11.88 -40.82
C ALA A 207 -6.94 11.59 -39.50
N PRO A 208 -7.77 12.50 -38.99
CA PRO A 208 -8.50 12.28 -37.75
C PRO A 208 -9.59 11.22 -37.96
N THR A 209 -9.41 10.06 -37.32
CA THR A 209 -10.50 9.08 -37.17
C THR A 209 -11.47 9.59 -36.11
N THR A 210 -12.70 9.89 -36.51
CA THR A 210 -13.79 10.22 -35.60
C THR A 210 -14.16 9.00 -34.77
N VAL A 211 -13.73 8.99 -33.51
CA VAL A 211 -14.21 8.02 -32.52
C VAL A 211 -15.57 8.49 -32.04
N THR A 212 -16.61 7.75 -32.41
CA THR A 212 -17.97 7.99 -31.91
C THR A 212 -18.04 7.45 -30.49
N VAL A 213 -18.03 8.34 -29.50
CA VAL A 213 -18.20 7.98 -28.10
C VAL A 213 -19.68 7.69 -27.86
N THR A 214 -20.00 6.42 -27.65
CA THR A 214 -21.32 5.98 -27.17
C THR A 214 -21.59 6.61 -25.79
N PRO A 215 -22.82 7.07 -25.50
CA PRO A 215 -23.14 7.66 -24.20
C PRO A 215 -22.84 6.69 -23.04
N PRO A 216 -22.46 7.21 -21.85
CA PRO A 216 -22.13 6.37 -20.71
C PRO A 216 -23.35 5.53 -20.30
N VAL A 217 -23.15 4.21 -20.27
CA VAL A 217 -24.08 3.25 -19.66
C VAL A 217 -24.24 3.64 -18.19
N GLN A 218 -25.49 3.78 -17.73
CA GLN A 218 -25.78 4.08 -16.32
C GLN A 218 -25.07 3.06 -15.40
N PRO A 219 -24.52 3.48 -14.26
CA PRO A 219 -23.77 2.59 -13.38
C PRO A 219 -24.70 1.48 -12.88
N GLN A 220 -24.49 0.27 -13.38
CA GLN A 220 -25.03 -0.94 -12.76
C GLN A 220 -24.46 -1.01 -11.34
N ALA A 221 -25.30 -1.35 -10.36
CA ALA A 221 -24.85 -1.56 -8.98
C ALA A 221 -23.59 -2.46 -8.99
N PRO A 222 -22.57 -2.17 -8.16
CA PRO A 222 -21.33 -2.91 -8.20
C PRO A 222 -21.61 -4.40 -8.04
N LEU A 223 -21.13 -5.18 -9.00
CA LEU A 223 -21.39 -6.62 -9.06
C LEU A 223 -20.64 -7.26 -7.90
N TRP A 224 -21.38 -7.62 -6.86
CA TRP A 224 -20.84 -8.25 -5.67
C TRP A 224 -20.30 -9.64 -5.99
N ARG A 225 -19.04 -9.89 -5.63
CA ARG A 225 -18.46 -11.23 -5.61
C ARG A 225 -18.38 -11.71 -4.18
N ILE A 226 -19.04 -12.84 -3.92
CA ILE A 226 -19.06 -13.48 -2.61
C ILE A 226 -18.02 -14.60 -2.58
N PHE A 227 -17.26 -14.65 -1.50
CA PHE A 227 -16.25 -15.65 -1.22
C PHE A 227 -16.63 -16.37 0.07
N GLU A 228 -17.04 -17.62 -0.06
CA GLU A 228 -17.26 -18.49 1.10
C GLU A 228 -15.92 -18.94 1.68
N HIS A 229 -15.89 -19.22 2.98
CA HIS A 229 -14.73 -19.76 3.71
C HIS A 229 -13.45 -18.92 3.55
N THR A 230 -13.63 -17.60 3.44
CA THR A 230 -12.58 -16.68 3.05
C THR A 230 -12.58 -15.47 3.96
N ASP A 231 -11.38 -15.04 4.37
CA ASP A 231 -11.14 -13.76 5.01
C ASP A 231 -10.41 -12.83 4.04
N LEU A 232 -10.88 -11.59 3.92
CA LEU A 232 -10.15 -10.49 3.30
C LEU A 232 -9.39 -9.72 4.39
N PRO A 233 -8.09 -9.98 4.64
CA PRO A 233 -7.39 -9.42 5.77
C PRO A 233 -7.10 -7.92 5.58
N GLY A 234 -7.18 -7.18 6.69
CA GLY A 234 -6.79 -5.77 6.74
C GLY A 234 -7.79 -4.81 6.10
N TYR A 235 -7.36 -3.56 5.96
CA TYR A 235 -8.13 -2.46 5.37
C TYR A 235 -9.52 -2.21 5.97
N ASP A 236 -9.71 -2.63 7.23
CA ASP A 236 -10.93 -2.40 7.98
C ASP A 236 -11.21 -0.91 8.08
N LEU A 237 -12.46 -0.53 7.82
CA LEU A 237 -12.93 0.83 8.02
C LEU A 237 -12.89 1.19 9.52
N PRO A 238 -12.95 2.49 9.87
CA PRO A 238 -13.09 2.90 11.27
C PRO A 238 -14.30 2.21 11.94
N GLU A 239 -14.20 2.03 13.26
CA GLU A 239 -15.28 1.50 14.11
C GLU A 239 -15.65 0.02 13.88
N MET A 240 -14.75 -0.75 13.27
CA MET A 240 -14.90 -2.21 13.14
C MET A 240 -14.43 -2.97 14.40
N PRO A 241 -15.00 -4.15 14.69
CA PRO A 241 -16.11 -4.80 13.98
C PRO A 241 -17.50 -4.28 14.35
N LEU A 242 -18.44 -4.37 13.42
CA LEU A 242 -19.87 -4.22 13.68
C LEU A 242 -20.45 -5.54 14.22
N LYS A 243 -21.37 -5.45 15.19
CA LYS A 243 -22.12 -6.62 15.67
C LYS A 243 -23.37 -6.80 14.82
N LEU A 244 -23.30 -7.71 13.86
CA LEU A 244 -24.38 -8.03 12.93
C LEU A 244 -24.60 -9.53 12.94
N PHE A 245 -25.83 -9.98 12.64
CA PHE A 245 -26.19 -11.39 12.78
C PHE A 245 -26.19 -12.15 11.45
N THR A 246 -26.14 -11.45 10.31
CA THR A 246 -26.18 -12.07 8.98
C THR A 246 -25.17 -11.45 8.02
N VAL A 247 -24.82 -12.22 6.98
CA VAL A 247 -23.98 -11.77 5.87
C VAL A 247 -24.68 -10.67 5.07
N GLU A 248 -26.00 -10.79 4.90
CA GLU A 248 -26.84 -9.83 4.21
C GLU A 248 -26.81 -8.46 4.90
N ASP A 249 -26.88 -8.42 6.24
CA ASP A 249 -26.74 -7.17 7.00
C ASP A 249 -25.37 -6.54 6.78
N CYS A 250 -24.30 -7.35 6.82
CA CYS A 250 -22.94 -6.88 6.57
C CYS A 250 -22.77 -6.28 5.16
N LYS A 251 -23.40 -6.91 4.17
CA LYS A 251 -23.45 -6.39 2.80
C LYS A 251 -24.21 -5.06 2.71
N MET A 252 -25.39 -4.96 3.34
CA MET A 252 -26.19 -3.73 3.33
C MET A 252 -25.45 -2.56 3.98
N GLU A 253 -24.78 -2.78 5.12
CA GLU A 253 -23.95 -1.77 5.77
C GLU A 253 -22.78 -1.32 4.88
N CYS A 254 -22.17 -2.24 4.12
CA CYS A 254 -21.16 -1.88 3.14
C CYS A 254 -21.73 -1.11 1.94
N ASP A 255 -22.94 -1.44 1.47
CA ASP A 255 -23.60 -0.71 0.38
C ASP A 255 -23.98 0.73 0.80
N GLY A 256 -24.32 0.94 2.06
CA GLY A 256 -24.58 2.27 2.63
C GLY A 256 -23.32 3.14 2.85
N ASN A 257 -22.12 2.57 2.73
CA ASN A 257 -20.86 3.27 2.96
C ASN A 257 -20.07 3.43 1.64
N GLU A 258 -19.96 4.66 1.15
CA GLU A 258 -19.27 4.98 -0.11
C GLU A 258 -17.78 4.57 -0.12
N ARG A 259 -17.15 4.49 1.06
CA ARG A 259 -15.76 4.06 1.20
C ARG A 259 -15.62 2.55 1.22
N CYS A 260 -16.71 1.81 1.44
CA CYS A 260 -16.67 0.37 1.58
C CYS A 260 -16.64 -0.33 0.21
N ARG A 261 -15.56 -1.09 0.00
CA ARG A 261 -15.31 -1.89 -1.21
C ARG A 261 -15.37 -3.38 -0.95
N ALA A 262 -15.21 -3.82 0.30
CA ALA A 262 -15.27 -5.22 0.67
C ALA A 262 -15.80 -5.42 2.09
N PHE A 263 -16.16 -6.65 2.45
CA PHE A 263 -16.40 -7.03 3.84
C PHE A 263 -15.90 -8.46 4.13
N THR A 264 -15.65 -8.74 5.41
CA THR A 264 -15.59 -10.11 5.95
C THR A 264 -16.59 -10.23 7.10
N PHE A 265 -17.53 -11.17 6.99
CA PHE A 265 -18.42 -11.57 8.06
C PHE A 265 -17.88 -12.82 8.75
N ASN A 266 -17.75 -12.78 10.07
CA ASN A 266 -17.37 -13.94 10.88
C ASN A 266 -18.61 -14.62 11.42
N GLU A 267 -18.92 -15.80 10.90
CA GLU A 267 -20.13 -16.56 11.20
C GLU A 267 -20.13 -17.12 12.62
N THR A 268 -18.95 -17.40 13.19
CA THR A 268 -18.83 -17.93 14.56
C THR A 268 -19.08 -16.85 15.60
N HIS A 269 -18.66 -15.62 15.32
CA HIS A 269 -18.69 -14.52 16.28
C HIS A 269 -19.81 -13.50 16.03
N ASN A 270 -20.58 -13.63 14.94
CA ASN A 270 -21.62 -12.69 14.53
C ASN A 270 -21.10 -11.25 14.49
N VAL A 271 -19.99 -11.07 13.77
CA VAL A 271 -19.35 -9.76 13.59
C VAL A 271 -18.97 -9.52 12.15
N CYS A 272 -19.15 -8.29 11.70
CA CYS A 272 -18.87 -7.82 10.36
C CYS A 272 -17.71 -6.84 10.37
N PHE A 273 -16.78 -7.04 9.44
CA PHE A 273 -15.66 -6.15 9.18
C PHE A 273 -15.84 -5.54 7.81
N LEU A 274 -16.31 -4.28 7.76
CA LEU A 274 -16.36 -3.47 6.55
C LEU A 274 -14.96 -3.00 6.18
N LYS A 275 -14.63 -2.99 4.89
CA LYS A 275 -13.28 -2.74 4.40
C LYS A 275 -13.29 -1.76 3.25
N GLY A 276 -12.33 -0.84 3.29
CA GLY A 276 -12.18 0.15 2.22
C GLY A 276 -11.49 -0.41 0.99
N MET A 277 -10.75 -1.51 1.12
CA MET A 277 -10.03 -2.18 0.04
C MET A 277 -9.90 -3.67 0.36
N ALA A 278 -9.60 -4.48 -0.66
CA ALA A 278 -9.18 -5.87 -0.50
C ALA A 278 -8.19 -6.21 -1.61
N THR A 279 -7.09 -6.86 -1.26
CA THR A 279 -6.01 -7.24 -2.20
C THR A 279 -5.70 -8.72 -2.18
N GLU A 280 -6.01 -9.38 -1.06
CA GLU A 280 -5.70 -10.77 -0.83
C GLU A 280 -6.90 -11.46 -0.18
N ALA A 281 -7.05 -12.75 -0.44
CA ALA A 281 -8.04 -13.62 0.17
C ALA A 281 -7.32 -14.77 0.88
N LEU A 282 -7.56 -14.91 2.19
CA LEU A 282 -6.99 -15.94 3.06
C LEU A 282 -8.02 -16.99 3.39
N GLN A 283 -7.56 -18.24 3.58
CA GLN A 283 -8.43 -19.32 4.03
C GLN A 283 -8.95 -19.03 5.45
N PHE A 284 -10.27 -18.96 5.61
CA PHE A 284 -10.93 -18.96 6.92
C PHE A 284 -12.31 -19.62 6.85
N SER A 285 -12.40 -20.87 7.30
CA SER A 285 -13.60 -21.70 7.16
C SER A 285 -14.90 -21.10 7.73
N GLY A 286 -14.83 -20.29 8.79
CA GLY A 286 -15.98 -19.66 9.45
C GLY A 286 -16.22 -18.20 9.04
N ALA A 287 -15.81 -17.80 7.85
CA ALA A 287 -16.01 -16.47 7.32
C ALA A 287 -16.59 -16.45 5.91
N VAL A 288 -17.45 -15.47 5.67
CA VAL A 288 -17.99 -15.14 4.35
C VAL A 288 -17.58 -13.71 4.01
N SER A 289 -16.95 -13.52 2.87
CA SER A 289 -16.50 -12.22 2.40
C SER A 289 -17.22 -11.77 1.14
N GLY A 290 -17.30 -10.46 0.95
CA GLY A 290 -17.82 -9.87 -0.28
C GLY A 290 -16.88 -8.79 -0.80
N TYR A 291 -16.79 -8.63 -2.13
CA TYR A 291 -16.03 -7.57 -2.78
C TYR A 291 -16.79 -6.93 -3.95
N LYS A 292 -16.65 -5.60 -4.06
CA LYS A 292 -17.17 -4.77 -5.15
C LYS A 292 -16.08 -4.58 -6.20
N GLY A 293 -15.93 -5.53 -7.13
CA GLY A 293 -14.94 -5.44 -8.20
C GLY A 293 -14.75 -6.74 -8.98
N ASP A 294 -13.66 -6.83 -9.73
CA ASP A 294 -13.37 -7.98 -10.57
C ASP A 294 -12.67 -9.10 -9.80
N ALA A 295 -12.87 -10.34 -10.27
CA ALA A 295 -12.30 -11.51 -9.61
C ALA A 295 -10.76 -11.50 -9.64
N GLY A 296 -10.16 -10.79 -10.61
CA GLY A 296 -8.71 -10.64 -10.73
C GLY A 296 -8.11 -9.63 -9.75
N ASP A 297 -8.92 -8.81 -9.07
CA ASP A 297 -8.44 -7.75 -8.18
C ASP A 297 -7.96 -8.32 -6.83
N ILE A 298 -8.46 -9.49 -6.43
CA ILE A 298 -8.13 -10.16 -5.17
C ILE A 298 -7.30 -11.40 -5.45
N MET A 299 -6.08 -11.42 -4.93
CA MET A 299 -5.20 -12.58 -5.01
C MET A 299 -5.54 -13.61 -3.92
N ARG A 300 -6.06 -14.77 -4.30
CA ARG A 300 -6.31 -15.86 -3.37
C ARG A 300 -5.02 -16.55 -2.96
N VAL A 301 -4.81 -16.70 -1.66
CA VAL A 301 -3.65 -17.39 -1.10
C VAL A 301 -3.96 -18.88 -0.99
N GLY A 302 -3.25 -19.68 -1.77
CA GLY A 302 -3.38 -21.13 -1.77
C GLY A 302 -4.66 -21.64 -2.45
N GLN A 303 -4.83 -22.96 -2.39
CA GLN A 303 -5.98 -23.65 -2.96
C GLN A 303 -7.24 -23.50 -2.11
N ASP A 304 -8.41 -23.74 -2.70
CA ASP A 304 -9.68 -23.77 -1.96
C ASP A 304 -9.91 -25.17 -1.44
N PHE A 305 -9.85 -25.32 -0.13
CA PHE A 305 -10.07 -26.59 0.54
C PHE A 305 -11.51 -26.74 1.06
N GLY A 306 -12.36 -25.72 0.85
CA GLY A 306 -13.77 -25.76 1.20
C GLY A 306 -14.08 -25.75 2.71
N PRO A 307 -15.33 -26.04 3.08
CA PRO A 307 -15.83 -25.86 4.45
C PRO A 307 -15.25 -26.84 5.47
N ALA A 308 -14.91 -28.07 5.06
CA ALA A 308 -14.58 -29.16 5.98
C ALA A 308 -13.17 -29.08 6.61
N LEU A 309 -12.37 -28.10 6.20
CA LEU A 309 -10.97 -28.01 6.60
C LEU A 309 -10.78 -27.51 8.05
N ASP A 310 -11.77 -26.78 8.59
CA ASP A 310 -11.70 -26.04 9.86
C ASP A 310 -10.34 -25.37 10.05
N PHE A 311 -10.03 -24.36 9.24
CA PHE A 311 -8.70 -23.74 9.21
C PHE A 311 -8.79 -22.23 9.05
N ARG A 312 -7.84 -21.54 9.67
CA ARG A 312 -7.74 -20.09 9.61
C ARG A 312 -6.30 -19.66 9.40
N THR A 313 -6.08 -18.85 8.38
CA THR A 313 -4.86 -18.09 8.16
C THR A 313 -5.02 -16.67 8.70
N SER A 314 -4.03 -16.17 9.43
CA SER A 314 -4.05 -14.87 10.12
C SER A 314 -2.73 -14.13 9.92
N LYS A 315 -2.81 -12.88 9.48
CA LYS A 315 -1.65 -11.97 9.44
C LYS A 315 -1.29 -11.49 10.83
N ASN A 316 -0.03 -11.08 11.00
CA ASN A 316 0.52 -10.52 12.23
C ASN A 316 0.54 -11.49 13.42
N VAL A 317 0.48 -12.79 13.16
CA VAL A 317 0.43 -13.84 14.17
C VAL A 317 1.58 -14.81 13.96
N GLU A 318 2.20 -15.22 15.06
CA GLU A 318 3.20 -16.29 15.08
C GLU A 318 2.81 -17.35 16.10
N ILE A 319 2.76 -18.61 15.67
CA ILE A 319 2.58 -19.76 16.55
C ILE A 319 3.92 -20.11 17.18
N MET A 320 3.94 -20.17 18.52
CA MET A 320 5.11 -20.52 19.30
C MET A 320 5.16 -22.04 19.48
N GLY A 321 6.22 -22.68 18.96
CA GLY A 321 6.39 -24.13 19.11
C GLY A 321 7.66 -24.64 18.46
N LYS A 322 8.01 -25.90 18.78
CA LYS A 322 9.13 -26.58 18.13
C LYS A 322 8.67 -27.04 16.74
N PRO A 323 9.32 -26.57 15.65
CA PRO A 323 8.93 -26.97 14.31
C PRO A 323 9.38 -28.39 14.00
N PHE A 324 8.53 -29.14 13.30
CA PHE A 324 8.89 -30.46 12.79
C PHE A 324 9.45 -30.39 11.36
N ALA A 325 9.18 -29.32 10.62
CA ALA A 325 9.75 -29.07 9.29
C ALA A 325 9.96 -27.57 9.04
N LYS A 326 10.95 -27.24 8.20
CA LYS A 326 11.25 -25.87 7.75
C LYS A 326 11.64 -25.90 6.28
N PHE A 327 11.18 -24.89 5.53
CA PHE A 327 11.46 -24.72 4.12
C PHE A 327 11.85 -23.25 3.85
N SER A 328 12.83 -23.03 2.97
CA SER A 328 13.26 -21.70 2.54
C SER A 328 12.84 -21.45 1.10
N GLY A 329 12.57 -20.19 0.75
CA GLY A 329 12.18 -19.81 -0.62
C GLY A 329 10.76 -20.26 -1.01
N SER A 330 9.88 -20.46 -0.02
CA SER A 330 8.48 -20.83 -0.26
C SER A 330 7.61 -19.59 -0.44
N SER A 331 6.48 -19.73 -1.14
CA SER A 331 5.41 -18.73 -1.13
C SER A 331 4.46 -18.98 0.05
N LEU A 332 3.73 -17.96 0.48
CA LEU A 332 2.71 -18.12 1.52
C LEU A 332 1.67 -19.16 1.10
N ALA A 333 1.23 -19.13 -0.16
CA ALA A 333 0.30 -20.10 -0.73
C ALA A 333 0.82 -21.54 -0.62
N ALA A 334 2.07 -21.79 -1.05
CA ALA A 334 2.68 -23.11 -0.95
C ALA A 334 2.84 -23.56 0.51
N CYS A 335 3.20 -22.64 1.42
CA CYS A 335 3.30 -22.93 2.84
C CYS A 335 1.94 -23.33 3.45
N GLN A 336 0.88 -22.60 3.11
CA GLN A 336 -0.48 -22.93 3.55
C GLN A 336 -0.93 -24.29 3.03
N ASP A 337 -0.85 -24.49 1.72
CA ASP A 337 -1.32 -25.71 1.06
C ASP A 337 -0.59 -26.93 1.61
N GLN A 338 0.73 -26.82 1.82
CA GLN A 338 1.54 -27.90 2.39
C GLN A 338 1.11 -28.24 3.82
N CYS A 339 0.78 -27.25 4.66
CA CYS A 339 0.28 -27.55 6.00
C CYS A 339 -1.08 -28.22 5.94
N VAL A 340 -1.98 -27.74 5.08
CA VAL A 340 -3.33 -28.29 4.94
C VAL A 340 -3.32 -29.78 4.54
N ILE A 341 -2.50 -30.16 3.56
CA ILE A 341 -2.40 -31.55 3.10
C ILE A 341 -1.63 -32.47 4.06
N THR A 342 -0.83 -31.89 4.97
CA THR A 342 -0.02 -32.66 5.91
C THR A 342 -0.82 -32.98 7.18
N GLN A 343 -1.16 -34.25 7.38
CA GLN A 343 -1.98 -34.70 8.51
C GLN A 343 -1.39 -34.34 9.89
N SER A 344 -0.06 -34.33 10.04
CA SER A 344 0.63 -33.96 11.28
C SER A 344 0.73 -32.44 11.50
N CYS A 345 0.37 -31.62 10.50
CA CYS A 345 0.42 -30.16 10.61
C CYS A 345 -0.83 -29.64 11.30
N GLN A 346 -0.63 -29.03 12.47
CA GLN A 346 -1.67 -28.32 13.22
C GLN A 346 -1.61 -26.80 12.97
N GLY A 347 -0.45 -26.31 12.52
CA GLY A 347 -0.31 -24.94 12.04
C GLY A 347 1.04 -24.69 11.37
N PHE A 348 1.16 -23.53 10.74
CA PHE A 348 2.39 -23.06 10.11
C PHE A 348 2.67 -21.61 10.47
N ASN A 349 3.94 -21.21 10.39
CA ASN A 349 4.37 -19.81 10.32
C ASN A 349 5.05 -19.56 8.96
N TYR A 350 4.72 -18.45 8.34
CA TYR A 350 5.35 -17.94 7.14
C TYR A 350 5.91 -16.55 7.42
N TYR A 351 7.15 -16.30 6.99
CA TYR A 351 7.82 -15.01 7.17
C TYR A 351 8.10 -14.37 5.80
N ARG A 352 8.12 -13.03 5.73
CA ARG A 352 8.31 -12.27 4.48
C ARG A 352 9.60 -12.60 3.72
N ASN A 353 10.61 -13.15 4.39
CA ASN A 353 11.84 -13.65 3.76
C ASN A 353 11.68 -15.02 3.05
N GLY A 354 10.46 -15.54 2.92
CA GLY A 354 10.17 -16.81 2.26
C GLY A 354 10.38 -18.04 3.14
N MET A 355 10.58 -17.86 4.44
CA MET A 355 10.72 -18.98 5.38
C MET A 355 9.35 -19.53 5.78
N CYS A 356 9.15 -20.82 5.57
CA CYS A 356 7.95 -21.55 5.97
C CYS A 356 8.32 -22.56 7.07
N VAL A 357 7.53 -22.59 8.14
CA VAL A 357 7.78 -23.38 9.35
C VAL A 357 6.53 -24.17 9.70
N MET A 358 6.63 -25.49 9.79
CA MET A 358 5.50 -26.37 10.10
C MET A 358 5.53 -26.84 11.55
N LEU A 359 4.35 -26.82 12.18
CA LEU A 359 4.17 -27.05 13.61
C LEU A 359 3.09 -28.10 13.85
N ASN A 360 3.33 -28.95 14.84
CA ASN A 360 2.35 -29.90 15.39
C ASN A 360 1.51 -29.27 16.51
N VAL A 361 1.64 -27.95 16.70
CA VAL A 361 0.90 -27.15 17.67
C VAL A 361 0.25 -25.96 16.98
N ARG A 362 -0.80 -25.43 17.59
CA ARG A 362 -1.54 -24.24 17.14
C ARG A 362 -1.46 -23.05 18.10
N LYS A 363 -1.02 -23.29 19.33
CA LYS A 363 -0.91 -22.32 20.43
C LYS A 363 0.30 -22.69 21.32
N PRO A 364 0.85 -21.74 22.11
CA PRO A 364 0.43 -20.33 22.20
C PRO A 364 0.83 -19.53 20.96
N THR A 365 0.20 -18.37 20.78
CA THR A 365 0.50 -17.43 19.69
C THR A 365 1.02 -16.12 20.26
N ARG A 366 1.87 -15.41 19.51
CA ARG A 366 2.26 -14.03 19.80
C ARG A 366 2.00 -13.11 18.61
N ASN A 367 1.89 -11.82 18.87
CA ASN A 367 1.85 -10.81 17.81
C ASN A 367 3.23 -10.70 17.16
N ASN A 368 3.29 -10.84 15.85
CA ASN A 368 4.50 -10.64 15.05
C ASN A 368 4.11 -10.10 13.68
N LEU A 369 4.39 -8.82 13.45
CA LEU A 369 3.98 -8.06 12.26
C LEU A 369 4.63 -8.56 10.96
N LEU A 370 5.66 -9.40 11.06
CA LEU A 370 6.39 -9.94 9.91
C LEU A 370 6.01 -11.38 9.57
N SER A 371 5.08 -11.97 10.33
CA SER A 371 4.64 -13.33 10.13
C SER A 371 3.16 -13.43 9.78
N VAL A 372 2.87 -14.46 9.00
CA VAL A 372 1.53 -14.98 8.77
C VAL A 372 1.48 -16.38 9.34
N ALA A 373 0.47 -16.68 10.14
CA ALA A 373 0.29 -18.02 10.68
C ALA A 373 -1.03 -18.61 10.20
N GLY A 374 -1.03 -19.89 9.87
CA GLY A 374 -2.26 -20.66 9.67
C GLY A 374 -2.38 -21.76 10.70
N ALA A 375 -3.58 -22.03 11.18
CA ALA A 375 -3.83 -23.08 12.15
C ALA A 375 -5.19 -23.74 11.93
N ARG A 376 -5.28 -25.03 12.29
CA ARG A 376 -6.55 -25.73 12.38
C ARG A 376 -7.38 -25.20 13.56
N SER A 377 -8.61 -24.84 13.26
CA SER A 377 -9.65 -24.48 14.21
C SER A 377 -10.25 -25.78 14.77
N ASN A 378 -10.15 -25.97 16.08
CA ASN A 378 -10.97 -26.91 16.87
C ASN A 378 -11.41 -26.14 18.09
#